data_AF-B8IIS4-F1
#
_entry.id   AF-B8IIS4-F1
#
_cell.length_a   1.000
_cell.length_b   1.000
_cell.length_c   1.000
_cell.angle_alpha   90.00
_cell.angle_beta   90.00
_cell.angle_gamma   90.00
#
_symmetry.space_group_name_H-M   'P 1'
#
loop_
_entity.id
_entity.type
_entity.pdbx_description
1 polymer ?
#
loop_
_entity_poly.entity_id
_entity_poly.type
_entity_poly.pdbx_seq_one_letter_code
_entity_poly.pdbx_strand_id
1 'polypeptide(L)'
;MAENTKIEWCHHTFNPWVGCTRLSPACDHCYAEAWAKRTGQPHLWTGERRRTSASNWQQPLKWDRAAAAAGERHRVFCASLADFFDHQVPSRWRDNAWHLISQTPHLDWMLLTKRPQNIAKMLPGPAIGAPAWGAGWSNVWLGTTIEDRARLRNLDALRAVPAWVRFLSCEPLLEDLGEIDLTGIHLVIVGGESGPGARPMYPDWARSLRDQCQAAAIDYHFKQWGEWGPGAAFDATESARAVYRGEIQTLHIAGSREIKLAMPTRDDDALGPPLTLERYGKKAAGRLLDGRTWDQMPEVSHV
;
A
#
# COMPACT_ATOMS: atom_id res chain seq x y z
N MET A 1 5.46 4.19 -18.13
CA MET A 1 5.79 3.25 -17.05
C MET A 1 7.28 3.04 -17.06
N ALA A 2 7.89 2.82 -15.89
CA ALA A 2 9.34 2.72 -15.75
C ALA A 2 9.74 1.25 -15.56
N GLU A 3 10.83 0.84 -16.23
CA GLU A 3 11.49 -0.46 -16.10
C GLU A 3 12.10 -0.67 -14.71
N ASN A 4 12.40 0.42 -13.99
CA ASN A 4 12.73 0.42 -12.57
C ASN A 4 11.78 1.39 -11.87
N THR A 5 10.88 0.86 -11.05
CA THR A 5 9.94 1.71 -10.30
C THR A 5 10.62 2.39 -9.12
N LYS A 6 10.10 3.54 -8.70
CA LYS A 6 10.52 4.24 -7.47
C LYS A 6 9.76 3.74 -6.23
N ILE A 7 9.19 2.55 -6.32
CA ILE A 7 8.44 1.89 -5.25
C ILE A 7 9.37 0.82 -4.70
N GLU A 8 9.85 1.02 -3.49
CA GLU A 8 11.04 0.35 -2.95
C GLU A 8 10.89 -1.18 -2.83
N TRP A 9 9.66 -1.71 -2.76
CA TRP A 9 9.40 -3.14 -2.63
C TRP A 9 9.21 -3.91 -3.92
N CYS A 10 9.15 -3.26 -5.09
CA CYS A 10 8.95 -3.97 -6.34
C CYS A 10 9.95 -3.53 -7.41
N HIS A 11 10.23 -4.44 -8.33
CA HIS A 11 11.12 -4.17 -9.46
C HIS A 11 10.37 -3.35 -10.51
N HIS A 12 9.11 -3.74 -10.76
CA HIS A 12 8.29 -3.20 -11.84
C HIS A 12 6.96 -2.67 -11.33
N THR A 13 6.36 -1.76 -12.09
CA THR A 13 4.96 -1.36 -11.90
C THR A 13 4.22 -1.50 -13.22
N PHE A 14 3.07 -2.15 -13.17
CA PHE A 14 2.21 -2.36 -14.33
C PHE A 14 0.82 -1.82 -14.06
N ASN A 15 0.27 -1.13 -15.07
CA ASN A 15 -1.11 -0.68 -15.07
C ASN A 15 -1.78 -1.26 -16.33
N PRO A 16 -2.75 -2.18 -16.23
CA PRO A 16 -3.50 -2.66 -17.39
C PRO A 16 -4.48 -1.60 -17.94
N TRP A 17 -4.93 -0.72 -17.05
CA TRP A 17 -5.73 0.47 -17.33
C TRP A 17 -5.38 1.57 -16.33
N VAL A 18 -5.93 2.76 -16.56
CA VAL A 18 -5.80 3.95 -15.72
C VAL A 18 -7.19 4.42 -15.34
N GLY A 19 -7.37 4.77 -14.07
CA GLY A 19 -8.63 5.23 -13.50
C GLY A 19 -9.23 4.26 -12.49
N CYS A 20 -9.93 4.79 -11.49
CA CYS A 20 -10.68 4.03 -10.50
C CYS A 20 -11.77 4.91 -9.85
N THR A 21 -12.68 4.29 -9.09
CA THR A 21 -13.68 5.04 -8.29
C THR A 21 -13.19 5.28 -6.86
N ARG A 22 -13.38 6.49 -6.35
CA ARG A 22 -13.16 6.84 -4.92
C ARG A 22 -14.08 6.03 -4.00
N LEU A 23 -13.53 5.52 -2.89
CA LEU A 23 -14.27 4.67 -1.93
C LEU A 23 -14.09 5.03 -0.48
N SER A 24 -13.03 5.74 -0.14
CA SER A 24 -12.64 5.85 1.26
C SER A 24 -11.86 7.13 1.54
N PRO A 25 -11.68 7.48 2.82
CA PRO A 25 -10.90 8.65 3.22
C PRO A 25 -9.47 8.63 2.67
N ALA A 26 -8.88 7.46 2.43
CA ALA A 26 -7.56 7.33 1.79
C ALA A 26 -7.52 7.87 0.34
N CYS A 27 -8.68 8.07 -0.29
CA CYS A 27 -8.77 8.64 -1.63
C CYS A 27 -8.81 10.19 -1.64
N ASP A 28 -9.02 10.83 -0.49
CA ASP A 28 -9.26 12.29 -0.40
C ASP A 28 -8.08 13.12 -0.93
N HIS A 29 -6.86 12.58 -0.81
CA HIS A 29 -5.62 13.17 -1.32
C HIS A 29 -4.88 12.21 -2.26
N CYS A 30 -5.63 11.42 -3.05
CA CYS A 30 -5.08 10.43 -3.96
C CYS A 30 -4.08 11.04 -4.96
N TYR A 31 -2.83 10.60 -4.92
CA TYR A 31 -1.80 11.07 -5.85
C TYR A 31 -2.13 10.78 -7.32
N ALA A 32 -2.84 9.69 -7.58
CA ALA A 32 -3.20 9.26 -8.93
C ALA A 32 -4.32 10.14 -9.51
N GLU A 33 -5.28 10.56 -8.68
CA GLU A 33 -6.27 11.58 -9.05
C GLU A 33 -5.60 12.94 -9.31
N ALA A 34 -4.66 13.35 -8.45
CA ALA A 34 -3.89 14.58 -8.65
C ALA A 34 -3.08 14.54 -9.96
N TRP A 35 -2.48 13.40 -10.29
CA TRP A 35 -1.84 13.17 -11.58
C TRP A 35 -2.82 13.29 -12.75
N ALA A 36 -4.01 12.70 -12.64
CA ALA A 36 -5.04 12.76 -13.68
C ALA A 36 -5.49 14.21 -13.92
N LYS A 37 -5.73 15.00 -12.87
CA LYS A 37 -6.05 16.44 -12.96
C LYS A 37 -4.95 17.22 -13.69
N ARG A 38 -3.70 17.06 -13.24
CA ARG A 38 -2.51 17.71 -13.84
C ARG A 38 -2.32 17.37 -15.32
N THR A 39 -2.67 16.14 -15.72
CA THR A 39 -2.51 15.67 -17.11
C THR A 39 -3.76 15.83 -17.97
N GLY A 40 -4.73 16.64 -17.52
CA GLY A 40 -5.94 16.96 -18.28
C GLY A 40 -6.93 15.79 -18.42
N GLN A 41 -6.86 14.79 -17.54
CA GLN A 41 -7.69 13.59 -17.58
C GLN A 41 -8.50 13.34 -16.29
N PRO A 42 -9.13 14.35 -15.66
CA PRO A 42 -9.85 14.17 -14.39
C PRO A 42 -11.01 13.15 -14.49
N HIS A 43 -11.59 12.97 -15.68
CA HIS A 43 -12.68 12.01 -15.96
C HIS A 43 -12.34 10.56 -15.58
N LEU A 44 -11.04 10.21 -15.53
CA LEU A 44 -10.57 8.86 -15.17
C LEU A 44 -10.80 8.50 -13.69
N TRP A 45 -11.04 9.48 -12.81
CA TRP A 45 -11.34 9.26 -11.39
C TRP A 45 -12.82 9.48 -11.03
N THR A 46 -13.64 9.87 -12.01
CA THR A 46 -15.06 10.20 -11.82
C THR A 46 -16.01 9.34 -12.66
N GLY A 47 -15.52 8.46 -13.54
CA GLY A 47 -16.37 7.53 -14.26
C GLY A 47 -15.71 6.74 -15.39
N GLU A 48 -14.71 7.31 -16.07
CA GLU A 48 -14.07 6.63 -17.20
C GLU A 48 -12.87 5.79 -16.77
N ARG A 49 -12.53 4.77 -17.56
CA ARG A 49 -11.25 4.06 -17.47
C ARG A 49 -10.61 3.99 -18.84
N ARG A 50 -9.30 4.16 -18.87
CA ARG A 50 -8.53 4.11 -20.11
C ARG A 50 -7.60 2.92 -20.09
N ARG A 51 -7.76 2.01 -21.05
CA ARG A 51 -6.82 0.90 -21.26
C ARG A 51 -5.46 1.45 -21.66
N THR A 52 -4.38 0.87 -21.15
CA THR A 52 -3.03 1.27 -21.55
C THR A 52 -2.64 0.74 -22.94
N SER A 53 -1.63 1.35 -23.56
CA SER A 53 -1.17 1.01 -24.92
C SER A 53 -0.72 -0.44 -25.08
N ALA A 54 -0.81 -0.99 -26.29
CA ALA A 54 -0.30 -2.33 -26.60
C ALA A 54 1.18 -2.51 -26.20
N SER A 55 2.01 -1.49 -26.39
CA SER A 55 3.42 -1.51 -25.97
C SER A 55 3.60 -1.68 -24.46
N ASN A 56 2.68 -1.15 -23.63
CA ASN A 56 2.69 -1.36 -22.18
C ASN A 56 2.41 -2.83 -21.84
N TRP A 57 1.44 -3.44 -22.52
CA TRP A 57 1.06 -4.85 -22.34
C TRP A 57 2.16 -5.85 -22.74
N GLN A 58 3.15 -5.42 -23.53
CA GLN A 58 4.32 -6.25 -23.89
C GLN A 58 5.45 -6.21 -22.85
N GLN A 59 5.43 -5.26 -21.90
CA GLN A 59 6.52 -5.11 -20.93
C GLN A 59 6.64 -6.31 -19.97
N PRO A 60 5.55 -6.84 -19.38
CA PRO A 60 5.66 -7.98 -18.47
C PRO A 60 6.28 -9.22 -19.12
N LEU A 61 5.98 -9.50 -20.39
CA LEU A 61 6.62 -10.61 -21.11
C LEU A 61 8.14 -10.42 -21.28
N LYS A 62 8.61 -9.17 -21.38
CA LYS A 62 10.05 -8.88 -21.42
C LYS A 62 10.69 -9.04 -20.05
N TRP A 63 10.04 -8.53 -19.01
CA TRP A 63 10.52 -8.64 -17.63
C TRP A 63 10.57 -10.10 -17.15
N ASP A 64 9.57 -10.89 -17.52
CA ASP A 64 9.51 -12.31 -17.20
C ASP A 64 10.67 -13.08 -17.83
N ARG A 65 10.94 -12.86 -19.13
CA ARG A 65 12.12 -13.45 -19.79
C ARG A 65 13.44 -13.02 -19.15
N ALA A 66 13.55 -11.77 -18.71
CA ALA A 66 14.74 -11.28 -18.03
C ALA A 66 14.91 -11.94 -16.64
N ALA A 67 13.83 -12.04 -15.85
CA ALA A 67 13.82 -12.73 -14.57
C ALA A 67 14.19 -14.20 -14.73
N ALA A 68 13.58 -14.89 -15.71
CA ALA A 68 13.88 -16.27 -16.04
C ALA A 68 15.35 -16.48 -16.40
N ALA A 69 15.91 -15.61 -17.26
CA ALA A 69 17.31 -15.68 -17.66
C ALA A 69 18.29 -15.44 -16.49
N ALA A 70 17.90 -14.62 -15.52
CA ALA A 70 18.68 -14.37 -14.31
C ALA A 70 18.50 -15.46 -13.23
N GLY A 71 17.53 -16.38 -13.39
CA GLY A 71 17.15 -17.32 -12.33
C GLY A 71 16.46 -16.65 -11.15
N GLU A 72 15.87 -15.46 -11.36
CA GLU A 72 15.28 -14.63 -10.33
C GLU A 72 13.74 -14.61 -10.42
N ARG A 73 13.09 -14.10 -9.37
CA ARG A 73 11.68 -13.70 -9.41
C ARG A 73 11.56 -12.19 -9.22
N HIS A 74 10.89 -11.52 -10.14
CA HIS A 74 10.70 -10.07 -10.06
C HIS A 74 9.29 -9.73 -9.57
N ARG A 75 9.19 -9.04 -8.42
CA ARG A 75 7.94 -8.42 -7.96
C ARG A 75 7.43 -7.31 -8.89
N VAL A 76 6.14 -7.35 -9.24
CA VAL A 76 5.41 -6.39 -10.06
C VAL A 76 4.23 -5.83 -9.28
N PHE A 77 4.21 -4.52 -9.03
CA PHE A 77 3.04 -3.88 -8.42
C PHE A 77 1.96 -3.57 -9.46
N CYS A 78 0.75 -4.08 -9.23
CA CYS A 78 -0.42 -3.88 -10.07
C CYS A 78 -1.62 -3.47 -9.18
N ALA A 79 -2.09 -2.22 -9.18
CA ALA A 79 -1.77 -1.14 -10.10
C ALA A 79 -1.57 0.18 -9.34
N SER A 80 -0.67 1.03 -9.83
CA SER A 80 -0.38 2.33 -9.21
C SER A 80 -1.38 3.43 -9.60
N LEU A 81 -2.04 3.28 -10.75
CA LEU A 81 -2.97 4.26 -11.31
C LEU A 81 -4.36 3.65 -11.56
N ALA A 82 -4.65 2.53 -10.90
CA ALA A 82 -5.91 1.80 -11.03
C ALA A 82 -6.16 0.94 -9.79
N ASP A 83 -7.36 0.36 -9.71
CA ASP A 83 -7.70 -0.73 -8.79
C ASP A 83 -8.07 -1.96 -9.63
N PHE A 84 -7.36 -3.08 -9.43
CA PHE A 84 -7.50 -4.28 -10.26
C PHE A 84 -8.90 -4.91 -10.17
N PHE A 85 -9.54 -4.77 -9.00
CA PHE A 85 -10.85 -5.33 -8.66
C PHE A 85 -11.97 -4.28 -8.69
N ASP A 86 -11.76 -3.18 -9.42
CA ASP A 86 -12.80 -2.21 -9.75
C ASP A 86 -13.83 -2.81 -10.73
N HIS A 87 -15.09 -2.90 -10.29
CA HIS A 87 -16.18 -3.50 -11.06
C HIS A 87 -16.60 -2.67 -12.28
N GLN A 88 -16.21 -1.39 -12.36
CA GLN A 88 -16.54 -0.53 -13.50
C GLN A 88 -15.62 -0.76 -14.71
N VAL A 89 -14.55 -1.56 -14.55
CA VAL A 89 -13.66 -1.94 -15.64
C VAL A 89 -14.32 -3.03 -16.49
N PRO A 90 -14.32 -2.91 -17.83
CA PRO A 90 -14.81 -3.98 -18.71
C PRO A 90 -14.15 -5.33 -18.39
N SER A 91 -14.95 -6.38 -18.14
CA SER A 91 -14.45 -7.70 -17.71
C SER A 91 -13.35 -8.24 -18.61
N ARG A 92 -13.52 -8.13 -19.94
CA ARG A 92 -12.54 -8.54 -20.94
C ARG A 92 -11.16 -7.90 -20.74
N TRP A 93 -11.07 -6.71 -20.15
CA TRP A 93 -9.78 -6.10 -19.87
C TRP A 93 -9.04 -6.81 -18.73
N ARG A 94 -9.78 -7.23 -17.70
CA ARG A 94 -9.27 -8.03 -16.60
C ARG A 94 -8.93 -9.44 -17.05
N ASP A 95 -9.74 -10.04 -17.91
CA ASP A 95 -9.45 -11.36 -18.51
C ASP A 95 -8.11 -11.36 -19.25
N ASN A 96 -7.86 -10.32 -20.06
CA ASN A 96 -6.55 -10.15 -20.71
C ASN A 96 -5.41 -9.99 -19.70
N ALA A 97 -5.63 -9.28 -18.58
CA ALA A 97 -4.62 -9.10 -17.54
C ALA A 97 -4.31 -10.42 -16.83
N TRP A 98 -5.35 -11.19 -16.49
CA TRP A 98 -5.19 -12.53 -15.92
C TRP A 98 -4.47 -13.49 -16.85
N HIS A 99 -4.80 -13.46 -18.15
CA HIS A 99 -4.08 -14.26 -19.14
C HIS A 99 -2.59 -13.90 -19.17
N LEU A 100 -2.25 -12.61 -19.19
CA LEU A 100 -0.86 -12.14 -19.13
C LEU A 100 -0.15 -12.58 -17.83
N ILE A 101 -0.82 -12.48 -16.68
CA ILE A 101 -0.30 -12.94 -15.39
C ILE A 101 0.01 -14.45 -15.45
N SER A 102 -0.87 -15.25 -16.04
CA SER A 102 -0.64 -16.70 -16.18
C SER A 102 0.54 -17.06 -17.09
N GLN A 103 0.90 -16.15 -18.02
CA GLN A 103 2.02 -16.31 -18.94
C GLN A 103 3.34 -15.77 -18.39
N THR A 104 3.36 -15.25 -17.16
CA THR A 104 4.55 -14.63 -16.56
C THR A 104 4.87 -15.25 -15.20
N PRO A 105 5.25 -16.54 -15.16
CA PRO A 105 5.45 -17.29 -13.92
C PRO A 105 6.65 -16.82 -13.10
N HIS A 106 7.61 -16.10 -13.70
CA HIS A 106 8.78 -15.54 -13.02
C HIS A 106 8.52 -14.14 -12.43
N LEU A 107 7.29 -13.64 -12.56
CA LEU A 107 6.87 -12.36 -11.98
C LEU A 107 5.93 -12.58 -10.80
N ASP A 108 6.26 -12.02 -9.64
CA ASP A 108 5.38 -12.00 -8.47
C ASP A 108 4.43 -10.79 -8.55
N TRP A 109 3.19 -11.04 -8.92
CA TRP A 109 2.18 -10.02 -9.13
C TRP A 109 1.52 -9.61 -7.82
N MET A 110 1.87 -8.41 -7.33
CA MET A 110 1.23 -7.80 -6.16
C MET A 110 -0.03 -7.06 -6.58
N LEU A 111 -1.18 -7.72 -6.45
CA LEU A 111 -2.50 -7.17 -6.78
C LEU A 111 -3.14 -6.50 -5.55
N LEU A 112 -3.23 -5.17 -5.55
CA LEU A 112 -3.78 -4.41 -4.43
C LEU A 112 -5.16 -3.82 -4.75
N THR A 113 -6.09 -3.89 -3.80
CA THR A 113 -7.43 -3.29 -3.94
C THR A 113 -8.01 -2.73 -2.64
N LYS A 114 -8.92 -1.76 -2.77
CA LYS A 114 -9.80 -1.31 -1.68
C LYS A 114 -11.15 -2.06 -1.64
N ARG A 115 -11.33 -3.06 -2.51
CA ARG A 115 -12.58 -3.83 -2.71
C ARG A 115 -12.35 -5.35 -2.64
N PRO A 116 -11.76 -5.89 -1.57
CA PRO A 116 -11.45 -7.33 -1.52
C PRO A 116 -12.69 -8.22 -1.66
N GLN A 117 -13.88 -7.70 -1.35
CA GLN A 117 -15.16 -8.39 -1.55
C GLN A 117 -15.45 -8.75 -3.02
N ASN A 118 -14.78 -8.09 -3.96
CA ASN A 118 -14.91 -8.38 -5.39
C ASN A 118 -14.00 -9.50 -5.86
N ILE A 119 -12.93 -9.84 -5.12
CA ILE A 119 -11.87 -10.74 -5.59
C ILE A 119 -12.47 -12.09 -6.01
N ALA A 120 -13.23 -12.74 -5.11
CA ALA A 120 -13.80 -14.07 -5.37
C ALA A 120 -14.65 -14.14 -6.66
N LYS A 121 -15.35 -13.04 -7.01
CA LYS A 121 -16.21 -12.95 -8.20
C LYS A 121 -15.44 -12.65 -9.48
N MET A 122 -14.16 -12.30 -9.37
CA MET A 122 -13.32 -11.80 -10.46
C MET A 122 -12.05 -12.61 -10.66
N LEU A 123 -11.97 -13.80 -10.05
CA LEU A 123 -10.88 -14.74 -10.23
C LEU A 123 -10.86 -15.31 -11.66
N PRO A 124 -9.68 -15.67 -12.19
CA PRO A 124 -9.54 -16.25 -13.51
C PRO A 124 -9.92 -17.75 -13.52
N GLY A 125 -10.00 -18.31 -14.73
CA GLY A 125 -10.11 -19.74 -14.92
C GLY A 125 -9.91 -20.18 -16.37
N PRO A 126 -10.18 -21.45 -16.68
CA PRO A 126 -9.94 -22.03 -18.00
C PRO A 126 -10.63 -21.31 -19.17
N ALA A 127 -11.75 -20.61 -18.93
CA ALA A 127 -12.48 -19.87 -19.94
C ALA A 127 -11.67 -18.76 -20.63
N ILE A 128 -10.61 -18.26 -19.98
CA ILE A 128 -9.70 -17.24 -20.54
C ILE A 128 -8.34 -17.83 -20.96
N GLY A 129 -8.25 -19.15 -21.08
CA GLY A 129 -7.01 -19.86 -21.39
C GLY A 129 -5.98 -19.84 -20.25
N ALA A 130 -6.41 -19.65 -19.01
CA ALA A 130 -5.56 -19.67 -17.83
C ALA A 130 -5.86 -20.91 -16.95
N PRO A 131 -4.92 -21.36 -16.09
CA PRO A 131 -5.17 -22.44 -15.15
C PRO A 131 -6.36 -22.14 -14.22
N ALA A 132 -7.00 -23.17 -13.68
CA ALA A 132 -7.96 -22.97 -12.59
C ALA A 132 -7.28 -22.27 -11.40
N TRP A 133 -8.02 -21.42 -10.68
CA TRP A 133 -7.46 -20.70 -9.53
C TRP A 133 -6.95 -21.65 -8.43
N GLY A 134 -7.72 -22.69 -8.11
CA GLY A 134 -7.36 -23.69 -7.11
C GLY A 134 -7.05 -23.06 -5.75
N ALA A 135 -5.85 -23.35 -5.23
CA ALA A 135 -5.34 -22.79 -3.97
C ALA A 135 -4.78 -21.36 -4.09
N GLY A 136 -4.83 -20.77 -5.30
CA GLY A 136 -4.15 -19.53 -5.65
C GLY A 136 -2.90 -19.81 -6.50
N TRP A 137 -2.66 -18.96 -7.50
CA TRP A 137 -1.45 -19.08 -8.34
C TRP A 137 -0.22 -18.61 -7.57
N SER A 138 0.87 -19.38 -7.64
CA SER A 138 2.11 -19.13 -6.88
C SER A 138 2.79 -17.79 -7.21
N ASN A 139 2.51 -17.25 -8.40
CA ASN A 139 3.03 -15.97 -8.87
C ASN A 139 2.05 -14.79 -8.63
N VAL A 140 1.00 -14.98 -7.82
CA VAL A 140 0.01 -13.94 -7.51
C VAL A 140 -0.12 -13.72 -6.02
N TRP A 141 0.10 -12.46 -5.61
CA TRP A 141 -0.10 -11.99 -4.24
C TRP A 141 -1.37 -11.14 -4.23
N LEU A 142 -2.31 -11.47 -3.34
CA LEU A 142 -3.54 -10.71 -3.19
C LEU A 142 -3.42 -9.81 -1.96
N GLY A 143 -3.74 -8.53 -2.13
CA GLY A 143 -3.69 -7.60 -1.01
C GLY A 143 -4.82 -6.60 -0.98
N THR A 144 -5.04 -6.05 0.20
CA THR A 144 -6.03 -5.02 0.42
C THR A 144 -5.50 -3.82 1.19
N THR A 145 -6.02 -2.63 0.88
CA THR A 145 -5.72 -1.45 1.70
C THR A 145 -6.51 -1.50 3.00
N ILE A 146 -5.82 -1.23 4.11
CA ILE A 146 -6.41 -1.02 5.45
C ILE A 146 -5.89 0.32 5.99
N GLU A 147 -6.55 1.41 5.60
CA GLU A 147 -6.17 2.77 5.99
C GLU A 147 -6.70 3.19 7.37
N ASP A 148 -7.77 2.54 7.85
CA ASP A 148 -8.48 2.87 9.10
C ASP A 148 -9.16 1.61 9.69
N ARG A 149 -9.63 1.68 10.94
CA ARG A 149 -10.31 0.59 11.66
C ARG A 149 -11.60 0.15 10.98
N ALA A 150 -12.34 1.07 10.36
CA ALA A 150 -13.55 0.72 9.63
C ALA A 150 -13.25 -0.19 8.42
N ARG A 151 -12.02 -0.18 7.89
CA ARG A 151 -11.55 -1.08 6.83
C ARG A 151 -11.00 -2.40 7.35
N LEU A 152 -10.82 -2.62 8.67
CA LEU A 152 -10.42 -3.93 9.19
C LEU A 152 -11.37 -5.05 8.76
N ARG A 153 -12.67 -4.74 8.53
CA ARG A 153 -13.66 -5.65 7.92
C ARG A 153 -13.24 -6.26 6.57
N ASN A 154 -12.25 -5.67 5.89
CA ASN A 154 -11.73 -6.15 4.62
C ASN A 154 -10.85 -7.40 4.78
N LEU A 155 -10.34 -7.68 5.99
CA LEU A 155 -9.50 -8.85 6.28
C LEU A 155 -10.23 -10.15 5.96
N ASP A 156 -11.48 -10.29 6.41
CA ASP A 156 -12.26 -11.51 6.21
C ASP A 156 -12.52 -11.78 4.72
N ALA A 157 -12.81 -10.72 3.95
CA ALA A 157 -12.99 -10.84 2.51
C ALA A 157 -11.71 -11.27 1.79
N LEU A 158 -10.54 -10.79 2.24
CA LEU A 158 -9.24 -11.22 1.69
C LEU A 158 -8.92 -12.68 2.08
N ARG A 159 -9.20 -13.07 3.32
CA ARG A 159 -8.98 -14.43 3.84
C ARG A 159 -9.85 -15.48 3.17
N ALA A 160 -11.09 -15.11 2.82
CA ALA A 160 -12.04 -16.00 2.15
C ALA A 160 -11.57 -16.46 0.77
N VAL A 161 -10.59 -15.79 0.15
CA VAL A 161 -10.04 -16.16 -1.14
C VAL A 161 -8.73 -16.94 -0.96
N PRO A 162 -8.60 -18.16 -1.52
CA PRO A 162 -7.32 -18.87 -1.57
C PRO A 162 -6.25 -18.00 -2.25
N ALA A 163 -5.07 -17.87 -1.65
CA ALA A 163 -4.01 -17.01 -2.17
C ALA A 163 -2.66 -17.59 -1.73
N TRP A 164 -1.66 -17.47 -2.61
CA TRP A 164 -0.29 -17.86 -2.29
C TRP A 164 0.33 -16.93 -1.24
N VAL A 165 0.15 -15.62 -1.44
CA VAL A 165 0.52 -14.58 -0.47
C VAL A 165 -0.67 -13.65 -0.28
N ARG A 166 -0.95 -13.32 0.99
CA ARG A 166 -1.90 -12.27 1.39
C ARG A 166 -1.15 -11.13 2.04
N PHE A 167 -1.35 -9.91 1.56
CA PHE A 167 -0.70 -8.74 2.13
C PHE A 167 -1.67 -7.59 2.45
N LEU A 168 -1.33 -6.81 3.47
CA LEU A 168 -2.01 -5.58 3.81
C LEU A 168 -1.17 -4.41 3.35
N SER A 169 -1.81 -3.42 2.73
CA SER A 169 -1.21 -2.12 2.50
C SER A 169 -1.91 -1.11 3.40
N CYS A 170 -1.32 -0.84 4.55
CA CYS A 170 -1.76 0.17 5.50
C CYS A 170 -1.29 1.55 5.01
N GLU A 171 -1.83 1.99 3.86
CA GLU A 171 -1.37 3.17 3.14
C GLU A 171 -2.48 3.95 2.39
N PRO A 172 -2.55 5.28 2.60
CA PRO A 172 -1.99 5.98 3.76
C PRO A 172 -2.58 5.42 5.06
N LEU A 173 -1.77 5.25 6.10
CA LEU A 173 -2.28 4.90 7.43
C LEU A 173 -2.87 6.16 8.08
N LEU A 174 -4.18 6.15 8.35
CA LEU A 174 -4.93 7.34 8.77
C LEU A 174 -5.32 7.34 10.25
N GLU A 175 -5.25 6.19 10.92
CA GLU A 175 -5.44 6.08 12.37
C GLU A 175 -4.70 4.88 12.95
N ASP A 176 -4.65 4.80 14.27
CA ASP A 176 -4.26 3.59 14.99
C ASP A 176 -5.27 2.49 14.71
N LEU A 177 -4.79 1.37 14.15
CA LEU A 177 -5.64 0.21 13.88
C LEU A 177 -5.94 -0.60 15.14
N GLY A 178 -5.22 -0.35 16.25
CA GLY A 178 -5.28 -1.17 17.45
C GLY A 178 -4.67 -2.56 17.21
N GLU A 179 -5.13 -3.54 17.98
CA GLU A 179 -4.78 -4.94 17.77
C GLU A 179 -5.52 -5.48 16.54
N ILE A 180 -4.76 -6.06 15.61
CA ILE A 180 -5.29 -6.66 14.40
C ILE A 180 -5.00 -8.16 14.40
N ASP A 181 -6.02 -8.96 14.10
CA ASP A 181 -5.82 -10.38 13.85
C ASP A 181 -5.03 -10.53 12.54
N LEU A 182 -3.80 -11.03 12.61
CA LEU A 182 -2.91 -11.25 11.47
C LEU A 182 -2.98 -12.69 10.92
N THR A 183 -3.88 -13.54 11.42
CA THR A 183 -3.99 -14.93 10.97
C THR A 183 -4.16 -15.02 9.44
N GLY A 184 -3.32 -15.81 8.78
CA GLY A 184 -3.35 -16.01 7.32
C GLY A 184 -2.87 -14.82 6.48
N ILE A 185 -2.33 -13.76 7.10
CA ILE A 185 -1.63 -12.65 6.46
C ILE A 185 -0.13 -12.96 6.46
N HIS A 186 0.56 -12.58 5.39
CA HIS A 186 1.98 -12.89 5.19
C HIS A 186 2.86 -11.64 5.16
N LEU A 187 2.30 -10.48 4.81
CA LEU A 187 3.02 -9.22 4.71
C LEU A 187 2.13 -8.04 5.13
N VAL A 188 2.68 -7.13 5.92
CA VAL A 188 2.08 -5.82 6.21
C VAL A 188 3.01 -4.71 5.72
N ILE A 189 2.51 -3.88 4.81
CA ILE A 189 3.21 -2.71 4.29
C ILE A 189 2.59 -1.46 4.91
N VAL A 190 3.42 -0.61 5.53
CA VAL A 190 2.97 0.62 6.21
C VAL A 190 3.60 1.85 5.58
N GLY A 191 2.80 2.90 5.40
CA GLY A 191 3.29 4.17 4.90
C GLY A 191 2.33 5.33 5.06
N GLY A 192 2.89 6.53 5.19
CA GLY A 192 2.11 7.75 5.32
C GLY A 192 1.72 8.40 3.98
N GLU A 193 0.84 9.40 4.07
CA GLU A 193 0.29 10.10 2.91
C GLU A 193 1.30 11.04 2.27
N SER A 194 1.27 11.16 0.94
CA SER A 194 2.16 12.04 0.17
C SER A 194 1.35 13.11 -0.59
N GLY A 195 1.99 14.23 -0.95
CA GLY A 195 1.37 15.31 -1.70
C GLY A 195 0.92 16.52 -0.86
N PRO A 196 0.46 17.60 -1.52
CA PRO A 196 0.28 18.90 -0.88
C PRO A 196 -0.74 18.93 0.26
N GLY A 197 -1.71 18.01 0.27
CA GLY A 197 -2.72 17.86 1.32
C GLY A 197 -2.50 16.66 2.25
N ALA A 198 -1.29 16.10 2.29
CA ALA A 198 -1.01 14.91 3.08
C ALA A 198 -1.35 15.10 4.57
N ARG A 199 -2.06 14.13 5.13
CA ARG A 199 -2.29 13.98 6.56
C ARG A 199 -1.06 13.31 7.20
N PRO A 200 -0.67 13.71 8.44
CA PRO A 200 0.45 13.07 9.12
C PRO A 200 0.04 11.68 9.63
N MET A 201 1.00 10.76 9.61
CA MET A 201 0.88 9.44 10.26
C MET A 201 1.65 9.49 11.57
N TYR A 202 1.05 9.02 12.67
CA TYR A 202 1.75 8.99 13.94
C TYR A 202 2.80 7.87 13.91
N PRO A 203 4.01 8.12 14.43
CA PRO A 203 5.05 7.10 14.54
C PRO A 203 4.58 5.84 15.25
N ASP A 204 3.78 5.98 16.28
CA ASP A 204 3.31 4.86 17.10
C ASP A 204 2.36 3.93 16.37
N TRP A 205 1.62 4.43 15.37
CA TRP A 205 0.76 3.56 14.56
C TRP A 205 1.61 2.61 13.71
N ALA A 206 2.71 3.10 13.14
CA ALA A 206 3.64 2.28 12.38
C ALA A 206 4.40 1.30 13.28
N ARG A 207 4.82 1.74 14.48
CA ARG A 207 5.47 0.89 15.50
C ARG A 207 4.55 -0.20 16.02
N SER A 208 3.29 0.13 16.32
CA SER A 208 2.29 -0.84 16.77
C SER A 208 2.12 -1.97 15.76
N LEU A 209 1.96 -1.65 14.47
CA LEU A 209 1.85 -2.66 13.42
C LEU A 209 3.13 -3.49 13.25
N ARG A 210 4.29 -2.84 13.35
CA ARG A 210 5.59 -3.52 13.32
C ARG A 210 5.72 -4.54 14.45
N ASP A 211 5.39 -4.15 15.68
CA ASP A 211 5.55 -5.00 16.86
C ASP A 211 4.58 -6.18 16.81
N GLN A 212 3.35 -5.95 16.36
CA GLN A 212 2.38 -7.02 16.10
C GLN A 212 2.87 -8.00 15.02
N CYS A 213 3.47 -7.50 13.93
CA CYS A 213 4.04 -8.36 12.89
C CYS A 213 5.21 -9.20 13.42
N GLN A 214 6.12 -8.59 14.19
CA GLN A 214 7.22 -9.33 14.80
C GLN A 214 6.72 -10.42 15.76
N ALA A 215 5.75 -10.09 16.63
CA ALA A 215 5.17 -11.04 17.58
C ALA A 215 4.49 -12.22 16.87
N ALA A 216 3.90 -11.98 15.70
CA ALA A 216 3.24 -12.99 14.87
C ALA A 216 4.16 -13.64 13.83
N ALA A 217 5.46 -13.29 13.78
CA ALA A 217 6.42 -13.71 12.76
C ALA A 217 5.92 -13.47 11.31
N ILE A 218 5.30 -12.31 11.08
CA ILE A 218 4.81 -11.84 9.77
C ILE A 218 5.78 -10.80 9.22
N ASP A 219 6.03 -10.83 7.90
CA ASP A 219 6.88 -9.83 7.27
C ASP A 219 6.29 -8.42 7.37
N TYR A 220 7.15 -7.48 7.74
CA TYR A 220 6.81 -6.08 7.89
C TYR A 220 7.68 -5.19 6.98
N HIS A 221 7.03 -4.39 6.15
CA HIS A 221 7.68 -3.42 5.30
C HIS A 221 7.25 -1.99 5.65
N PHE A 222 8.18 -1.16 6.11
CA PHE A 222 7.93 0.26 6.28
C PHE A 222 8.34 1.00 5.01
N LYS A 223 7.35 1.46 4.23
CA LYS A 223 7.58 2.21 3.00
C LYS A 223 8.34 3.50 3.26
N GLN A 224 7.69 4.36 4.03
CA GLN A 224 8.03 5.77 4.19
C GLN A 224 7.07 6.46 5.15
N TRP A 225 7.47 7.66 5.57
CA TRP A 225 6.63 8.56 6.34
C TRP A 225 5.62 9.39 5.51
N GLY A 226 5.88 9.62 4.23
CA GLY A 226 5.07 10.52 3.40
C GLY A 226 5.58 11.97 3.47
N GLU A 227 4.72 12.98 3.42
CA GLU A 227 5.19 14.39 3.52
C GLU A 227 5.65 14.81 4.92
N TRP A 228 5.08 14.18 5.95
CA TRP A 228 5.34 14.45 7.36
C TRP A 228 6.28 13.40 7.91
N GLY A 229 7.22 13.79 8.78
CA GLY A 229 8.09 12.82 9.48
C GLY A 229 8.34 13.24 10.93
N PRO A 230 8.85 12.31 11.77
CA PRO A 230 9.18 12.61 13.16
C PRO A 230 10.32 13.64 13.23
N GLY A 231 10.09 14.69 14.01
CA GLY A 231 11.05 15.74 14.36
C GLY A 231 11.60 15.56 15.76
N ALA A 232 11.81 16.67 16.47
CA ALA A 232 12.35 16.66 17.83
C ALA A 232 11.38 16.07 18.86
N ALA A 233 11.94 15.50 19.93
CA ALA A 233 11.19 15.22 21.14
C ALA A 233 10.62 16.53 21.70
N PHE A 234 9.36 16.48 22.12
CA PHE A 234 8.63 17.59 22.71
C PHE A 234 8.27 17.24 24.14
N ASP A 235 8.78 18.03 25.09
CA ASP A 235 8.43 17.86 26.50
C ASP A 235 7.06 18.49 26.79
N ALA A 236 6.00 17.71 26.59
CA ALA A 236 4.66 18.12 26.96
C ALA A 236 4.41 17.85 28.45
N THR A 237 3.75 18.79 29.13
CA THR A 237 3.26 18.59 30.51
C THR A 237 2.32 17.37 30.58
N GLU A 238 2.27 16.70 31.73
CA GLU A 238 1.36 15.54 31.94
C GLU A 238 -0.10 15.89 31.61
N SER A 239 -0.55 17.10 31.94
CA SER A 239 -1.90 17.57 31.62
C SER A 239 -2.14 17.67 30.11
N ALA A 240 -1.16 18.13 29.33
CA ALA A 240 -1.27 18.13 27.87
C ALA A 240 -1.28 16.71 27.29
N ARG A 241 -0.51 15.78 27.90
CA ARG A 241 -0.50 14.35 27.52
C ARG A 241 -1.84 13.67 27.77
N ALA A 242 -2.50 13.98 28.88
CA ALA A 242 -3.80 13.41 29.21
C ALA A 242 -4.92 13.96 28.31
N VAL A 243 -4.87 15.24 27.93
CA VAL A 243 -5.96 15.92 27.20
C VAL A 243 -5.92 15.62 25.70
N TYR A 244 -4.74 15.53 25.08
CA TYR A 244 -4.59 15.42 23.63
C TYR A 244 -4.10 14.04 23.18
N ARG A 245 -4.28 13.00 24.01
CA ARG A 245 -3.78 11.64 23.74
C ARG A 245 -4.33 11.13 22.41
N GLY A 246 -3.42 10.70 21.52
CA GLY A 246 -3.80 10.24 20.19
C GLY A 246 -4.33 11.32 19.25
N GLU A 247 -4.15 12.60 19.57
CA GLU A 247 -4.51 13.74 18.71
C GLU A 247 -3.28 14.43 18.11
N ILE A 248 -3.45 14.96 16.90
CA ILE A 248 -2.49 15.76 16.16
C ILE A 248 -2.94 17.19 16.35
N GLN A 249 -2.14 17.94 17.10
CA GLN A 249 -2.41 19.35 17.33
C GLN A 249 -1.49 20.17 16.43
N THR A 250 -2.03 21.20 15.77
CA THR A 250 -1.20 22.12 14.97
C THR A 250 -0.55 23.13 15.89
N LEU A 251 0.79 23.21 15.88
CA LEU A 251 1.53 24.19 16.63
C LEU A 251 1.92 25.34 15.70
N HIS A 252 1.47 26.53 16.08
CA HIS A 252 1.88 27.76 15.44
C HIS A 252 3.07 28.35 16.21
N ILE A 253 4.29 28.10 15.73
CA ILE A 253 5.51 28.72 16.25
C ILE A 253 5.94 29.82 15.27
N ALA A 254 6.05 31.06 15.74
CA ALA A 254 6.39 32.18 14.89
C ALA A 254 7.77 31.97 14.22
N GLY A 255 7.81 32.05 12.89
CA GLY A 255 9.03 31.86 12.11
C GLY A 255 9.43 30.40 11.85
N SER A 256 8.67 29.41 12.33
CA SER A 256 8.91 27.99 12.01
C SER A 256 8.16 27.54 10.75
N ARG A 257 8.55 26.39 10.22
CA ARG A 257 7.70 25.62 9.29
C ARG A 257 6.46 25.11 10.05
N GLU A 258 5.45 24.63 9.32
CA GLU A 258 4.27 24.02 9.93
C GLU A 258 4.71 22.80 10.77
N ILE A 259 4.47 22.87 12.07
CA ILE A 259 4.78 21.83 13.06
C ILE A 259 3.47 21.30 13.60
N LYS A 260 3.39 19.99 13.74
CA LYS A 260 2.31 19.30 14.44
C LYS A 260 2.88 18.60 15.65
N LEU A 261 2.10 18.44 16.70
CA LEU A 261 2.48 17.64 17.86
C LEU A 261 1.69 16.34 17.79
N ALA A 262 2.41 15.22 17.77
CA ALA A 262 1.85 13.90 17.87
C ALA A 262 1.99 13.42 19.32
N MET A 263 0.86 13.35 20.01
CA MET A 263 0.82 12.80 21.35
C MET A 263 0.75 11.27 21.26
N PRO A 264 1.58 10.54 22.03
CA PRO A 264 1.57 9.08 22.02
C PRO A 264 0.17 8.51 22.30
N THR A 265 -0.18 7.41 21.65
CA THR A 265 -1.48 6.74 21.87
C THR A 265 -1.44 5.73 23.01
N ARG A 266 -0.25 5.30 23.44
CA ARG A 266 -0.06 4.30 24.51
C ARG A 266 0.65 4.92 25.71
N ASP A 267 0.32 4.40 26.90
CA ASP A 267 0.88 4.81 28.18
C ASP A 267 2.16 4.05 28.56
N ASP A 268 2.67 3.19 27.68
CA ASP A 268 3.93 2.50 27.94
C ASP A 268 5.11 3.44 27.68
N ASP A 269 6.00 3.54 28.67
CA ASP A 269 7.27 4.30 28.60
C ASP A 269 8.18 3.87 27.44
N ALA A 270 7.80 2.82 26.69
CA ALA A 270 8.50 2.24 25.55
C ALA A 270 8.55 3.15 24.32
N LEU A 271 7.61 4.10 24.16
CA LEU A 271 7.49 4.92 22.94
C LEU A 271 8.15 6.30 23.02
N GLY A 272 8.63 6.68 24.21
CA GLY A 272 9.33 7.94 24.45
C GLY A 272 8.39 9.16 24.60
N PRO A 273 8.96 10.36 24.78
CA PRO A 273 8.17 11.58 24.91
C PRO A 273 7.39 11.88 23.61
N PRO A 274 6.35 12.72 23.67
CA PRO A 274 5.68 13.25 22.48
C PRO A 274 6.68 13.73 21.44
N LEU A 275 6.33 13.57 20.16
CA LEU A 275 7.19 13.96 19.05
C LEU A 275 6.54 15.10 18.27
N THR A 276 7.35 16.05 17.81
CA THR A 276 6.90 16.92 16.73
C THR A 276 6.82 16.11 15.43
N LEU A 277 5.85 16.45 14.60
CA LEU A 277 5.77 16.05 13.21
C LEU A 277 6.01 17.29 12.36
N GLU A 278 7.03 17.21 11.53
CA GLU A 278 7.44 18.30 10.66
C GLU A 278 7.20 17.94 9.21
N ARG A 279 6.83 18.95 8.43
CA ARG A 279 6.64 18.80 7.00
C ARG A 279 7.97 18.89 6.26
N TYR A 280 8.70 17.78 6.20
CA TYR A 280 9.98 17.67 5.48
C TYR A 280 9.81 17.52 3.97
N GLY A 281 8.66 16.97 3.56
CA GLY A 281 8.40 16.53 2.20
C GLY A 281 8.88 15.09 1.95
N LYS A 282 8.20 14.38 1.03
CA LYS A 282 8.37 12.93 0.80
C LYS A 282 9.82 12.42 0.85
N LYS A 283 10.68 13.05 0.06
CA LYS A 283 12.08 12.61 -0.10
C LYS A 283 12.88 12.76 1.20
N ALA A 284 12.66 13.84 1.94
CA ALA A 284 13.43 14.15 3.14
C ALA A 284 12.90 13.41 4.37
N ALA A 285 11.57 13.21 4.47
CA ALA A 285 10.98 12.40 5.54
C ALA A 285 11.49 10.95 5.49
N GLY A 286 11.69 10.41 4.28
CA GLY A 286 12.39 9.14 4.09
C GLY A 286 11.64 7.93 4.67
N ARG A 287 12.41 6.88 4.98
CA ARG A 287 11.88 5.53 5.31
C ARG A 287 12.59 4.84 6.47
N LEU A 288 13.23 5.63 7.33
CA LEU A 288 13.80 5.11 8.56
C LEU A 288 12.71 5.12 9.63
N LEU A 289 12.41 3.95 10.19
CA LEU A 289 11.57 3.80 11.37
C LEU A 289 12.49 3.32 12.51
N ASP A 290 12.64 4.16 13.53
CA ASP A 290 13.56 3.96 14.66
C ASP A 290 15.01 3.70 14.21
N GLY A 291 15.50 4.56 13.31
CA GLY A 291 16.91 4.59 12.89
C GLY A 291 17.32 3.53 11.86
N ARG A 292 16.41 2.66 11.41
CA ARG A 292 16.69 1.63 10.40
C ARG A 292 15.58 1.47 9.37
N THR A 293 15.88 0.79 8.26
CA THR A 293 14.86 0.38 7.29
C THR A 293 14.20 -0.93 7.72
N TRP A 294 12.96 -1.13 7.28
CA TRP A 294 12.20 -2.35 7.48
C TRP A 294 11.73 -2.83 6.12
N ASP A 295 12.48 -3.78 5.55
CA ASP A 295 12.38 -4.17 4.14
C ASP A 295 11.91 -5.59 3.91
N GLN A 296 11.33 -6.21 4.93
CA GLN A 296 10.95 -7.62 4.89
C GLN A 296 9.91 -7.86 3.79
N MET A 297 10.01 -9.02 3.15
CA MET A 297 9.16 -9.49 2.07
C MET A 297 9.06 -11.01 2.18
N PRO A 298 7.89 -11.61 1.93
CA PRO A 298 7.75 -13.06 1.92
C PRO A 298 8.73 -13.71 0.95
N GLU A 299 9.46 -14.70 1.45
CA GLU A 299 10.28 -15.57 0.60
C GLU A 299 9.34 -16.47 -0.22
N VAL A 300 9.42 -16.34 -1.55
CA VAL A 300 8.71 -17.22 -2.48
C VAL A 300 9.75 -18.12 -3.13
N SER A 301 9.67 -19.42 -2.84
CA SER A 301 10.58 -20.39 -3.45
C SER A 301 10.47 -20.37 -4.98
N HIS A 302 11.62 -20.41 -5.65
CA HIS A 302 11.67 -20.67 -7.09
C HIS A 302 11.07 -22.06 -7.35
N VAL A 303 10.01 -22.13 -8.15
CA VAL A 303 9.48 -23.39 -8.70
C VAL A 303 10.29 -23.75 -9.94
#